data_AF-A0AAE5LUT0-F1
#
_entry.id   AF-A0AAE5LUT0-F1
#
_cell.length_a   1.000
_cell.length_b   1.000
_cell.length_c   1.000
_cell.angle_alpha   90.00
_cell.angle_beta   90.00
_cell.angle_gamma   90.00
#
_symmetry.space_group_name_H-M   'P 1'
#
loop_
_entity.id
_entity.type
_entity.pdbx_description
1 polymer ?
#
loop_
_entity_poly.entity_id
_entity_poly.type
_entity_poly.pdbx_seq_one_letter_code
_entity_poly.pdbx_strand_id
1 'polypeptide(L)'
;METLLQSISGLSTANEAEAAAVAAAIAAHIRDQELAVAAAATEESWDEKRWAFSGRLTSITGGSNARVPLSAPTDPWTASGRRDRF
;
A
#
# COMPACT_ATOMS: atom_id res chain seq x y z
N MET A 1 -0.83 26.34 0.95
CA MET A 1 -0.15 25.93 -0.31
C MET A 1 1.19 26.65 -0.46
N GLU A 2 1.26 27.97 -0.22
CA GLU A 2 2.53 28.73 -0.16
C GLU A 2 3.60 28.11 0.75
N THR A 3 3.24 27.66 1.94
CA THR A 3 4.19 27.09 2.91
C THR A 3 4.90 25.84 2.39
N LEU A 4 4.19 25.01 1.62
CA LEU A 4 4.72 23.76 1.07
C LEU A 4 5.65 24.02 -0.13
N LEU A 5 5.32 25.02 -0.95
CA LEU A 5 6.18 25.50 -2.03
C LEU A 5 7.45 26.16 -1.48
N GLN A 6 7.34 26.92 -0.38
CA GLN A 6 8.49 27.53 0.30
C GLN A 6 9.47 26.45 0.80
N SER A 7 8.96 25.39 1.43
CA SER A 7 9.77 24.27 1.92
C SER A 7 10.43 23.47 0.80
N ILE A 8 9.74 23.28 -0.34
CA ILE A 8 10.32 22.57 -1.49
C ILE A 8 11.38 23.43 -2.19
N SER A 9 11.15 24.74 -2.31
CA SER A 9 12.11 25.66 -2.94
C SER A 9 13.41 25.75 -2.14
N GLY A 10 13.33 25.71 -0.81
CA GLY A 10 14.50 25.71 0.09
C GLY A 10 15.44 24.51 -0.08
N LEU A 11 14.95 23.38 -0.63
CA LEU A 11 15.80 22.21 -0.92
C LEU A 11 16.85 22.51 -2.00
N SER A 12 16.54 23.38 -2.96
CA SER A 12 17.46 23.73 -4.05
C SER A 12 18.69 24.52 -3.59
N THR A 13 18.62 25.10 -2.39
CA THR A 13 19.69 25.90 -1.78
C THR A 13 20.24 25.28 -0.49
N ALA A 14 19.88 24.02 -0.19
CA ALA A 14 20.32 23.34 1.02
C ALA A 14 21.83 23.16 1.02
N ASN A 15 22.46 23.45 2.17
CA ASN A 15 23.87 23.12 2.35
C ASN A 15 24.05 21.61 2.59
N GLU A 16 25.30 21.13 2.60
CA GLU A 16 25.60 19.71 2.72
C GLU A 16 25.07 19.07 4.02
N ALA A 17 25.11 19.80 5.14
CA ALA A 17 24.60 19.31 6.42
C ALA A 17 23.07 19.20 6.41
N GLU A 18 22.38 20.18 5.84
CA GLU A 18 20.93 20.16 5.67
C GLU A 18 20.48 19.05 4.70
N ALA A 19 21.19 18.90 3.57
CA ALA A 19 20.93 17.82 2.61
C ALA A 19 21.14 16.43 3.25
N ALA A 20 22.19 16.27 4.06
CA ALA A 20 22.44 15.04 4.80
C ALA A 20 21.33 14.74 5.81
N ALA A 21 20.81 15.75 6.52
CA ALA A 21 19.71 15.58 7.46
C ALA A 21 18.41 15.13 6.77
N VAL A 22 18.08 15.73 5.62
CA VAL A 22 16.91 15.33 4.83
C VAL A 22 17.08 13.90 4.30
N ALA A 23 18.26 13.56 3.76
CA ALA A 23 18.56 12.22 3.29
C ALA A 23 18.45 11.18 4.42
N ALA A 24 18.94 11.49 5.61
CA ALA A 24 18.83 10.62 6.79
C ALA A 24 17.37 10.41 7.20
N ALA A 25 16.55 11.46 7.19
CA ALA A 25 15.13 11.35 7.52
C ALA A 25 14.37 10.47 6.50
N ILE A 26 14.64 10.63 5.21
CA ILE A 26 14.05 9.79 4.16
C ILE A 26 14.51 8.33 4.31
N ALA A 27 15.80 8.08 4.53
CA ALA A 27 16.33 6.74 4.71
C ALA A 27 15.74 6.04 5.95
N ALA A 28 15.59 6.77 7.07
CA ALA A 28 14.92 6.26 8.26
C ALA A 28 13.46 5.91 7.97
N HIS A 29 12.72 6.78 7.27
CA HIS A 29 11.33 6.52 6.91
C HIS A 29 11.17 5.28 6.03
N ILE A 30 12.03 5.10 5.02
CA ILE A 30 12.03 3.90 4.17
C ILE A 30 12.32 2.64 5.00
N ARG A 31 13.34 2.69 5.86
CA ARG A 31 13.68 1.58 6.74
C ARG A 31 12.51 1.21 7.68
N ASP A 32 11.82 2.21 8.23
CA ASP A 32 10.65 1.98 9.08
C ASP A 32 9.51 1.32 8.31
N GLN A 33 9.29 1.72 7.04
CA GLN A 33 8.33 1.03 6.16
C GLN A 33 8.73 -0.42 5.89
N GLU A 34 10.00 -0.69 5.59
CA GLU A 34 10.52 -2.05 5.37
C GLU A 34 10.33 -2.94 6.61
N LEU A 35 10.64 -2.41 7.79
CA LEU A 35 10.43 -3.10 9.07
C LEU A 35 8.95 -3.35 9.35
N ALA A 36 8.08 -2.38 9.03
CA ALA A 36 6.64 -2.54 9.18
C ALA A 36 6.10 -3.64 8.23
N VAL A 37 6.57 -3.70 6.99
CA VAL A 37 6.23 -4.76 6.03
C VAL A 37 6.72 -6.12 6.54
N ALA A 38 7.95 -6.21 7.04
CA ALA A 38 8.51 -7.45 7.59
C ALA A 38 7.74 -7.93 8.85
N ALA A 39 7.31 -7.00 9.71
CA ALA A 39 6.48 -7.32 10.88
C ALA A 39 5.04 -7.70 10.50
N ALA A 40 4.52 -7.13 9.42
CA ALA A 40 3.20 -7.44 8.86
C ALA A 40 3.17 -8.74 8.03
N ALA A 41 4.30 -9.44 7.89
CA ALA A 41 4.37 -10.80 7.36
C ALA A 41 3.75 -11.81 8.35
N THR A 42 2.50 -11.58 8.68
CA THR A 42 1.58 -12.60 9.20
C THR A 42 1.06 -13.39 8.00
N GLU A 43 0.68 -14.66 8.21
CA GLU A 43 0.00 -15.48 7.21
C GLU A 43 -1.38 -14.89 6.93
N GLU A 44 -1.45 -13.77 6.20
CA GLU A 44 -2.70 -13.15 5.86
C GLU A 44 -3.38 -14.05 4.83
N SER A 45 -4.35 -14.83 5.31
CA SER A 45 -5.07 -15.78 4.49
C SER A 45 -6.48 -15.29 4.20
N TRP A 46 -7.05 -15.81 3.13
CA TRP A 46 -8.46 -15.60 2.79
C TRP A 46 -9.41 -16.36 3.70
N ASP A 47 -8.91 -17.13 4.67
CA ASP A 47 -9.78 -17.88 5.57
C ASP A 47 -10.67 -16.91 6.34
N GLU A 48 -11.95 -17.30 6.48
CA GLU A 48 -13.04 -16.48 7.06
C GLU A 48 -13.46 -15.24 6.24
N LYS A 49 -12.55 -14.62 5.48
CA LYS A 49 -12.80 -13.40 4.67
C LYS A 49 -13.33 -13.70 3.25
N ARG A 50 -13.04 -14.88 2.69
CA ARG A 50 -13.26 -15.23 1.27
C ARG A 50 -14.72 -15.09 0.82
N TRP A 51 -15.64 -15.60 1.64
CA TRP A 51 -17.07 -15.62 1.31
C TRP A 51 -17.67 -14.22 1.30
N ALA A 52 -17.34 -13.40 2.30
CA ALA A 52 -17.81 -12.03 2.40
C ALA A 52 -17.31 -11.18 1.22
N PHE A 53 -16.04 -11.35 0.83
CA PHE A 53 -15.48 -10.62 -0.30
C PHE A 53 -16.04 -11.09 -1.65
N SER A 54 -16.18 -12.40 -1.88
CA SER A 54 -16.81 -12.95 -3.10
C SER A 54 -18.26 -12.48 -3.26
N GLY A 55 -19.03 -12.40 -2.16
CA GLY A 55 -20.38 -11.82 -2.18
C GLY A 55 -20.41 -10.36 -2.63
N ARG A 56 -19.49 -9.52 -2.11
CA ARG A 56 -19.34 -8.12 -2.55
C ARG A 56 -18.91 -8.01 -4.00
N LEU A 57 -18.02 -8.89 -4.46
CA LEU A 57 -17.55 -8.88 -5.84
C LEU A 57 -18.69 -9.23 -6.80
N THR A 58 -19.48 -10.25 -6.44
CA THR A 58 -20.64 -10.71 -7.22
C THR A 58 -21.72 -9.63 -7.37
N SER A 59 -21.97 -8.82 -6.34
CA SER A 59 -22.95 -7.73 -6.41
C SER A 59 -22.49 -6.61 -7.36
N ILE A 60 -21.19 -6.37 -7.47
CA ILE A 60 -20.60 -5.34 -8.36
C ILE A 60 -20.47 -5.84 -9.80
N THR A 61 -20.19 -7.14 -10.00
CA THR A 61 -19.98 -7.74 -11.33
C THR A 61 -21.26 -8.27 -11.99
N GLY A 62 -22.41 -8.13 -11.34
CA GLY A 62 -23.70 -8.54 -11.91
C GLY A 62 -23.93 -10.05 -11.94
N GLY A 63 -23.39 -10.78 -10.97
CA GLY A 63 -23.68 -12.22 -10.78
C GLY A 63 -22.64 -13.18 -11.34
N SER A 64 -21.52 -12.70 -11.90
CA SER A 64 -20.40 -13.57 -12.24
C SER A 64 -19.71 -14.01 -10.94
N ASN A 65 -19.84 -15.30 -10.58
CA ASN A 65 -19.23 -15.93 -9.41
C ASN A 65 -17.71 -16.01 -9.57
N ALA A 66 -17.02 -14.88 -9.46
CA ALA A 66 -15.56 -14.84 -9.40
C ALA A 66 -15.09 -15.50 -8.09
N ARG A 67 -14.43 -16.65 -8.22
CA ARG A 67 -13.84 -17.34 -7.07
C ARG A 67 -12.50 -16.70 -6.77
N VAL A 68 -12.36 -16.15 -5.57
CA VAL A 68 -11.12 -15.53 -5.12
C VAL A 68 -10.10 -16.64 -4.81
N PRO A 69 -8.99 -16.76 -5.58
CA PRO A 69 -7.96 -17.76 -5.32
C PRO A 69 -7.30 -17.55 -3.95
N LEU A 70 -6.83 -18.63 -3.33
CA LEU A 70 -6.05 -18.55 -2.09
C LEU A 70 -4.80 -17.69 -2.20
N SER A 71 -4.20 -17.64 -3.40
CA SER A 71 -3.02 -16.84 -3.73
C SER A 71 -3.34 -15.38 -4.07
N ALA A 72 -4.60 -14.96 -4.03
CA ALA A 72 -4.94 -13.56 -4.25
C ALA A 72 -4.47 -12.70 -3.07
N PRO A 73 -4.05 -11.45 -3.29
CA PRO A 73 -3.77 -10.52 -2.19
C PRO A 73 -4.98 -10.39 -1.27
N THR A 74 -4.78 -10.46 0.05
CA THR A 74 -5.85 -10.40 1.07
C THR A 74 -6.37 -8.99 1.36
N ASP A 75 -5.60 -7.96 0.98
CA ASP A 75 -6.08 -6.59 0.91
C ASP A 75 -7.22 -6.47 -0.13
N PRO A 76 -8.45 -6.11 0.29
CA PRO A 76 -9.60 -5.98 -0.60
C PRO A 76 -9.41 -4.99 -1.74
N TRP A 77 -8.62 -3.92 -1.55
CA TRP A 77 -8.38 -2.92 -2.60
C TRP A 77 -7.48 -3.49 -3.69
N THR A 78 -6.35 -4.07 -3.28
CA THR A 78 -5.42 -4.75 -4.19
C THR A 78 -6.09 -5.94 -4.89
N ALA A 79 -6.89 -6.74 -4.18
CA ALA A 79 -7.66 -7.84 -4.74
C ALA A 79 -8.65 -7.36 -5.82
N SER A 80 -9.42 -6.32 -5.52
CA SER A 80 -10.41 -5.76 -6.46
C SER A 80 -9.77 -5.23 -7.74
N GLY A 81 -8.58 -4.65 -7.65
CA GLY A 81 -7.81 -4.18 -8.80
C GLY A 81 -7.29 -5.31 -9.70
N ARG A 82 -7.23 -6.56 -9.22
CA ARG A 82 -6.77 -7.75 -9.96
C ARG A 82 -7.91 -8.73 -10.31
N ARG A 83 -9.16 -8.25 -10.24
CA ARG A 83 -10.35 -9.08 -10.45
C ARG A 83 -10.44 -9.76 -11.82
N ASP A 84 -9.74 -9.24 -12.82
CA ASP A 84 -9.59 -9.83 -14.15
C ASP A 84 -8.86 -11.18 -14.13
N ARG A 85 -8.16 -11.49 -13.03
CA ARG A 85 -7.45 -12.76 -12.83
C ARG A 85 -8.20 -13.76 -11.95
N PHE A 86 -9.44 -13.44 -11.56
CA PHE A 86 -10.35 -14.29 -10.79
C PHE A 86 -11.43 -14.92 -11.66
#